data_AF-A0A224YBI6-F1
#
_entry.id   AF-A0A224YBI6-F1
#
_cell.length_a   1.000
_cell.length_b   1.000
_cell.length_c   1.000
_cell.angle_alpha   90.00
_cell.angle_beta   90.00
_cell.angle_gamma   90.00
#
_symmetry.space_group_name_H-M   'P 1'
#
loop_
_entity.id
_entity.type
_entity.pdbx_description
1 polymer ?
#
loop_
_entity_poly.entity_id
_entity_poly.type
_entity_poly.pdbx_seq_one_letter_code
_entity_poly.pdbx_strand_id
1 'polypeptide(L)'
;MLTKRALIIYLMCLPLTGAVIVYLNIKIVPIDGVPAYLGNCWMLGKSFNGTIQIPGKCQTWSCYDDTHNVVVSKCGDVPSYCRPIGLPEDSFPWCCRVLCLPANFMCQTPNNTMLKSGEVLHLTRPCVKYTCKRGVLVTQTCQAQLSHKCYATNVDKHAPYPKCCGFGRMCEI
;
A
#
# COMPACT_ATOMS: atom_id res chain seq x y z
N MET A 1 0.34 46.98 39.24
CA MET A 1 1.06 47.19 37.97
C MET A 1 2.06 46.05 37.78
N LEU A 2 2.29 45.64 36.53
CA LEU A 2 3.15 44.53 36.04
C LEU A 2 2.63 43.09 36.26
N THR A 3 1.83 42.54 35.33
CA THR A 3 2.20 41.75 34.11
C THR A 3 2.38 40.25 34.41
N LYS A 4 1.38 39.41 34.14
CA LYS A 4 1.07 38.75 32.85
C LYS A 4 2.03 37.60 32.50
N ARG A 5 1.45 36.40 32.45
CA ARG A 5 1.70 35.26 31.54
C ARG A 5 2.90 34.35 31.85
N ALA A 6 2.66 33.34 32.68
CA ALA A 6 3.27 32.03 32.46
C ALA A 6 2.42 31.27 31.43
N LEU A 7 2.69 31.52 30.14
CA LEU A 7 2.12 30.73 29.06
C LEU A 7 2.94 29.43 28.98
N ILE A 8 2.45 28.35 29.58
CA ILE A 8 3.06 27.03 29.47
C ILE A 8 2.80 26.53 28.04
N ILE A 9 3.76 26.75 27.14
CA ILE A 9 3.77 26.14 25.81
C ILE A 9 4.33 24.72 25.97
N TYR A 10 3.46 23.76 26.30
CA TYR A 10 3.79 22.33 26.26
C TYR A 10 3.24 21.72 24.96
N LEU A 11 3.81 22.13 23.82
CA LEU A 11 3.36 21.68 22.49
C LEU A 11 4.52 21.28 21.57
N MET A 12 5.62 20.76 22.12
CA MET A 12 6.70 20.18 21.31
C MET A 12 7.22 18.91 21.97
N CYS A 13 6.48 17.80 21.76
CA CYS A 13 7.00 16.43 21.77
C CYS A 13 5.86 15.45 21.42
N LEU A 14 5.10 15.72 20.35
CA LEU A 14 4.46 14.62 19.64
C LEU A 14 5.59 13.98 18.84
N PRO A 15 6.13 12.81 19.26
CA PRO A 15 7.06 12.10 18.39
C PRO A 15 6.33 11.90 17.06
N LEU A 16 7.04 12.07 15.95
CA LEU A 16 6.60 11.58 14.64
C LEU A 16 6.44 10.06 14.75
N THR A 17 5.33 9.60 15.34
CA THR A 17 4.91 8.22 15.25
C THR A 17 4.58 8.03 13.78
N GLY A 18 5.43 7.30 13.07
CA GLY A 18 5.19 6.97 11.67
C GLY A 18 3.75 6.51 11.52
N ALA A 19 3.00 7.12 10.59
CA ALA A 19 1.56 6.94 10.50
C ALA A 19 1.22 5.44 10.43
N VAL A 20 0.64 4.88 11.49
CA VAL A 20 0.23 3.48 11.53
C VAL A 20 -1.21 3.41 11.05
N ILE A 21 -1.51 2.49 10.12
CA ILE A 21 -2.88 2.29 9.63
C ILE A 21 -3.37 0.92 10.10
N VAL A 22 -4.51 0.90 10.79
CA VAL A 22 -5.22 -0.32 11.18
C VAL A 22 -6.55 -0.37 10.45
N TYR A 23 -6.86 -1.49 9.80
CA TYR A 23 -8.17 -1.68 9.16
C TYR A 23 -8.55 -3.16 9.07
N LEU A 24 -9.78 -3.44 8.64
CA LEU A 24 -10.32 -4.78 8.40
C LEU A 24 -10.09 -5.19 6.94
N ASN A 25 -9.24 -6.19 6.70
CA ASN A 25 -8.94 -6.67 5.35
C ASN A 25 -9.97 -7.72 4.91
N ILE A 26 -11.20 -7.30 4.62
CA ILE A 26 -12.30 -8.20 4.23
C ILE A 26 -12.39 -8.31 2.71
N LYS A 27 -12.59 -9.53 2.22
CA LYS A 27 -12.89 -9.87 0.83
C LYS A 27 -14.24 -10.57 0.77
N ILE A 28 -15.12 -10.05 -0.09
CA ILE A 28 -16.44 -10.60 -0.36
C ILE A 28 -16.36 -11.42 -1.65
N VAL A 29 -16.80 -12.67 -1.60
CA VAL A 29 -16.79 -13.59 -2.73
C VAL A 29 -18.21 -14.12 -2.95
N PRO A 30 -18.94 -13.62 -3.95
CA PRO A 30 -20.22 -14.21 -4.34
C PRO A 30 -19.97 -15.58 -5.01
N ILE A 31 -20.85 -16.53 -4.72
CA ILE A 31 -20.89 -17.85 -5.32
C ILE A 31 -22.30 -18.03 -5.86
N ASP A 32 -22.40 -18.03 -7.18
CA ASP A 32 -23.68 -18.10 -7.89
C ASP A 32 -24.06 -19.55 -8.20
N GLY A 33 -25.35 -19.78 -8.43
CA GLY A 33 -25.88 -21.08 -8.85
C GLY A 33 -25.85 -22.15 -7.75
N VAL A 34 -25.92 -21.74 -6.48
CA VAL A 34 -26.06 -22.69 -5.38
C VAL A 34 -27.47 -23.29 -5.34
N PRO A 35 -27.64 -24.58 -5.02
CA PRO A 35 -28.96 -25.13 -4.77
C PRO A 35 -29.61 -24.38 -3.60
N ALA A 36 -30.79 -23.83 -3.82
CA ALA A 36 -31.55 -23.12 -2.80
C ALA A 36 -33.02 -23.53 -2.86
N TYR A 37 -33.60 -23.83 -1.70
CA TYR A 37 -34.99 -24.27 -1.57
C TYR A 37 -35.52 -23.95 -0.17
N LEU A 38 -36.76 -23.47 -0.08
CA LEU A 38 -37.45 -23.13 1.17
C LEU A 38 -36.61 -22.25 2.11
N GLY A 39 -36.06 -21.12 1.63
CA GLY A 39 -35.28 -20.22 2.47
C GLY A 39 -33.88 -20.70 2.83
N ASN A 40 -33.41 -21.82 2.28
CA ASN A 40 -32.12 -22.40 2.62
C ASN A 40 -31.21 -22.51 1.39
N CYS A 41 -29.92 -22.24 1.58
CA CYS A 41 -28.89 -22.50 0.60
C CYS A 41 -28.09 -23.75 0.98
N TRP A 42 -27.67 -24.51 -0.03
CA TRP A 42 -26.82 -25.68 0.12
C TRP A 42 -25.46 -25.43 -0.51
N MET A 43 -24.41 -25.47 0.31
CA MET A 43 -23.04 -25.29 -0.16
C MET A 43 -22.09 -26.21 0.60
N LEU A 44 -21.25 -26.94 -0.12
CA LEU A 44 -20.26 -27.88 0.43
C LEU A 44 -20.86 -28.86 1.46
N GLY A 45 -22.04 -29.41 1.16
CA GLY A 45 -22.73 -30.39 2.01
C GLY A 45 -23.43 -29.80 3.25
N LYS A 46 -23.51 -28.46 3.37
CA LYS A 46 -24.18 -27.78 4.48
C LYS A 46 -25.40 -27.00 3.98
N SER A 47 -26.54 -27.23 4.64
CA SER A 47 -27.75 -26.41 4.53
C SER A 47 -27.75 -25.32 5.59
N PHE A 48 -28.11 -24.10 5.21
CA PHE A 48 -28.25 -22.99 6.14
C PHE A 48 -29.18 -21.91 5.61
N ASN A 49 -29.81 -21.19 6.54
CA ASN A 49 -30.60 -19.99 6.29
C ASN A 49 -29.86 -18.77 6.86
N GLY A 50 -29.96 -17.63 6.18
CA GLY A 50 -29.37 -16.37 6.62
C GLY A 50 -27.84 -16.41 6.63
N THR A 51 -27.23 -15.79 7.64
CA THR A 51 -25.77 -15.70 7.78
C THR A 51 -25.26 -16.63 8.87
N ILE A 52 -24.28 -17.48 8.53
CA ILE A 52 -23.61 -18.37 9.47
C ILE A 52 -22.11 -18.05 9.58
N GLN A 53 -21.55 -18.25 10.78
CA GLN A 53 -20.10 -18.33 10.96
C GLN A 53 -19.61 -19.76 10.72
N ILE A 54 -18.42 -19.88 10.13
CA ILE A 54 -17.84 -21.19 9.83
C ILE A 54 -16.81 -21.53 10.91
N PRO A 55 -17.04 -22.60 11.71
CA PRO A 55 -16.12 -23.01 12.76
C PRO A 55 -14.69 -23.20 12.24
N GLY A 56 -13.71 -22.67 12.98
CA GLY A 56 -12.29 -22.78 12.64
C GLY A 56 -11.85 -21.95 11.43
N LYS A 57 -12.74 -21.12 10.87
CA LYS A 57 -12.41 -20.22 9.76
C LYS A 57 -12.85 -18.80 10.09
N CYS A 58 -11.98 -17.83 9.79
CA CYS A 58 -12.32 -16.41 9.87
C CYS A 58 -13.17 -15.99 8.64
N GLN A 59 -14.42 -16.45 8.59
CA GLN A 59 -15.36 -16.11 7.52
C GLN A 59 -16.83 -16.31 7.94
N THR A 60 -17.73 -15.64 7.22
CA THR A 60 -19.18 -15.87 7.26
C THR A 60 -19.71 -16.25 5.88
N TRP A 61 -20.77 -17.05 5.86
CA TRP A 61 -21.54 -17.38 4.65
C TRP A 61 -22.94 -16.83 4.81
N SER A 62 -23.42 -16.06 3.82
CA SER A 62 -24.77 -15.51 3.79
C SER A 62 -25.55 -16.09 2.62
N CYS A 63 -26.70 -16.69 2.91
CA CYS A 63 -27.59 -17.26 1.91
C CYS A 63 -28.55 -16.19 1.37
N TYR A 64 -28.67 -16.14 0.04
CA TYR A 64 -29.66 -15.36 -0.69
C TYR A 64 -30.39 -16.30 -1.64
N ASP A 65 -31.41 -17.00 -1.12
CA ASP A 65 -32.12 -18.07 -1.81
C ASP A 65 -32.91 -17.58 -3.02
N ASP A 66 -33.54 -16.41 -2.93
CA ASP A 66 -34.25 -15.77 -4.06
C ASP A 66 -33.36 -15.62 -5.31
N THR A 67 -32.05 -15.44 -5.09
CA THR A 67 -31.06 -15.24 -6.15
C THR A 67 -30.19 -16.47 -6.39
N HIS A 68 -30.40 -17.56 -5.66
CA HIS A 68 -29.56 -18.76 -5.70
C HIS A 68 -28.06 -18.47 -5.47
N ASN A 69 -27.76 -17.54 -4.55
CA ASN A 69 -26.40 -17.08 -4.30
C ASN A 69 -25.99 -17.27 -2.83
N VAL A 70 -24.72 -17.62 -2.63
CA VAL A 70 -24.08 -17.54 -1.31
C VAL A 70 -22.96 -16.51 -1.36
N VAL A 71 -22.99 -15.56 -0.44
CA VAL A 71 -21.93 -14.57 -0.26
C VAL A 71 -21.00 -15.02 0.84
N VAL A 72 -19.75 -15.29 0.49
CA VAL A 72 -18.68 -15.63 1.43
C VAL A 72 -17.89 -14.38 1.76
N SER A 73 -17.98 -13.92 3.00
CA SER A 73 -17.14 -12.84 3.53
C SER A 73 -16.01 -13.43 4.32
N LYS A 74 -14.76 -13.22 3.88
CA LYS A 74 -13.54 -13.79 4.49
C LYS A 74 -12.42 -12.76 4.51
N CYS A 75 -11.28 -13.07 5.12
CA CYS A 75 -10.12 -12.19 5.00
C CYS A 75 -9.57 -12.17 3.55
N GLY A 76 -9.19 -10.99 3.08
CA GLY A 76 -8.48 -10.80 1.83
C GLY A 76 -7.00 -11.15 1.95
N ASP A 77 -6.31 -11.09 0.81
CA ASP A 77 -4.86 -11.26 0.75
C ASP A 77 -4.21 -10.08 1.50
N VAL A 78 -3.35 -10.38 2.47
CA VAL A 78 -2.68 -9.34 3.26
C VAL A 78 -1.67 -8.64 2.36
N PRO A 79 -1.76 -7.31 2.15
CA PRO A 79 -0.77 -6.60 1.37
C PRO A 79 0.62 -6.77 1.99
N SER A 80 1.66 -6.83 1.16
CA SER A 80 3.04 -7.08 1.59
C SER A 80 3.60 -6.06 2.60
N TYR A 81 2.97 -4.89 2.71
CA TYR A 81 3.32 -3.80 3.63
C TYR A 81 2.50 -3.80 4.93
N CYS A 82 1.71 -4.84 5.15
CA CYS A 82 0.87 -5.03 6.33
C CYS A 82 1.19 -6.36 7.01
N ARG A 83 0.86 -6.46 8.30
CA ARG A 83 0.87 -7.73 9.04
C ARG A 83 -0.50 -8.00 9.65
N PRO A 84 -0.96 -9.25 9.70
CA PRO A 84 -2.17 -9.59 10.44
C PRO A 84 -1.95 -9.30 11.93
N ILE A 85 -2.97 -8.72 12.55
CA ILE A 85 -3.06 -8.51 14.00
C ILE A 85 -4.34 -9.09 14.60
N GLY A 86 -5.30 -9.50 13.76
CA GLY A 86 -6.44 -10.30 14.20
C GLY A 86 -5.97 -11.70 14.62
N LEU A 87 -6.56 -12.21 15.69
CA LEU A 87 -6.25 -13.53 16.21
C LEU A 87 -7.16 -14.60 15.59
N PRO A 88 -6.73 -15.86 15.47
CA PRO A 88 -7.58 -16.96 14.99
C PRO A 88 -8.85 -17.16 15.83
N GLU A 89 -8.80 -16.84 17.12
CA GLU A 89 -9.90 -16.95 18.07
C GLU A 89 -10.88 -15.78 17.98
N ASP A 90 -10.49 -14.67 17.34
CA ASP A 90 -11.37 -13.53 17.14
C ASP A 90 -12.54 -13.92 16.21
N SER A 91 -13.74 -13.48 16.54
CA SER A 91 -14.89 -13.63 15.63
C SER A 91 -14.72 -12.77 14.38
N PHE A 92 -15.24 -13.24 13.25
CA PHE A 92 -15.36 -12.41 12.05
C PHE A 92 -16.19 -11.14 12.37
N PRO A 93 -15.76 -9.93 11.97
CA PRO A 93 -14.65 -9.63 11.05
C PRO A 93 -13.30 -9.35 11.73
N TRP A 94 -13.22 -9.39 13.05
CA TRP A 94 -12.07 -8.89 13.82
C TRP A 94 -10.78 -9.70 13.61
N CYS A 95 -10.92 -11.00 13.33
CA CYS A 95 -9.82 -11.86 12.90
C CYS A 95 -9.17 -11.43 11.56
N CYS A 96 -9.81 -10.53 10.78
CA CYS A 96 -9.23 -9.94 9.56
C CYS A 96 -8.52 -8.60 9.78
N ARG A 97 -8.28 -8.17 11.03
CA ARG A 97 -7.55 -6.93 11.29
C ARG A 97 -6.10 -7.02 10.82
N VAL A 98 -5.64 -5.97 10.16
CA VAL A 98 -4.26 -5.81 9.72
C VAL A 98 -3.67 -4.48 10.20
N LEU A 99 -2.36 -4.47 10.43
CA LEU A 99 -1.56 -3.31 10.76
C LEU A 99 -0.60 -3.03 9.60
N CYS A 100 -0.63 -1.82 9.06
CA CYS A 100 0.26 -1.40 7.99
C CYS A 100 1.22 -0.32 8.50
N LEU A 101 2.47 -0.41 8.03
CA LEU A 101 3.55 0.51 8.35
C LEU A 101 4.00 1.20 7.04
N PRO A 102 3.31 2.28 6.60
CA PRO A 102 3.57 2.97 5.35
C PRO A 102 5.02 3.45 5.22
N ALA A 103 5.65 3.88 6.32
CA ALA A 103 7.05 4.32 6.34
C ALA A 103 8.04 3.26 5.84
N ASN A 104 7.69 1.97 5.96
CA ASN A 104 8.57 0.87 5.52
C ASN A 104 8.38 0.51 4.04
N PHE A 105 7.43 1.12 3.32
CA PHE A 105 7.07 0.71 1.95
C PHE A 105 6.62 1.84 1.04
N MET A 106 6.54 3.07 1.53
CA MET A 106 6.28 4.26 0.73
C MET A 106 7.47 5.20 0.81
N CYS A 107 7.79 5.82 -0.32
CA CYS A 107 8.83 6.82 -0.42
C CYS A 107 8.21 8.10 -0.93
N GLN A 108 8.45 9.22 -0.23
CA GLN A 108 8.12 10.54 -0.74
C GLN A 108 9.32 11.10 -1.49
N THR A 109 9.14 11.40 -2.75
CA THR A 109 10.14 12.09 -3.56
C THR A 109 10.20 13.59 -3.22
N PRO A 110 11.28 14.32 -3.56
CA PRO A 110 11.40 15.75 -3.27
C PRO A 110 10.30 16.63 -3.89
N ASN A 111 9.61 16.16 -4.94
CA ASN A 111 8.48 16.86 -5.55
C ASN A 111 7.12 16.45 -4.95
N ASN A 112 7.12 15.80 -3.78
CA ASN A 112 5.94 15.27 -3.08
C ASN A 112 5.18 14.15 -3.80
N THR A 113 5.78 13.51 -4.82
CA THR A 113 5.20 12.29 -5.41
C THR A 113 5.44 11.11 -4.47
N MET A 114 4.37 10.39 -4.13
CA MET A 114 4.45 9.15 -3.36
C MET A 114 4.73 7.96 -4.28
N LEU A 115 5.70 7.13 -3.90
CA LEU A 115 6.04 5.88 -4.57
C LEU A 115 5.85 4.71 -3.63
N LYS A 116 5.19 3.66 -4.08
CA LYS A 116 5.15 2.37 -3.39
C LYS A 116 6.47 1.63 -3.61
N SER A 117 6.81 0.75 -2.68
CA SER A 117 7.99 -0.10 -2.80
C SER A 117 7.93 -0.92 -4.08
N GLY A 118 9.00 -0.88 -4.88
CA GLY A 118 9.08 -1.48 -6.21
C GLY A 118 8.77 -0.50 -7.34
N GLU A 119 8.09 0.62 -7.06
CA GLU A 119 7.81 1.63 -8.08
C GLU A 119 9.06 2.43 -8.43
N VAL A 120 9.11 2.82 -9.71
CA VAL A 120 10.18 3.58 -10.32
C VAL A 120 9.58 4.80 -10.99
N LEU A 121 10.14 5.97 -10.70
CA LEU A 121 9.75 7.23 -11.31
C LEU A 121 10.93 7.81 -12.07
N HIS A 122 10.70 8.14 -13.34
CA HIS A 122 11.67 8.77 -14.21
C HIS A 122 11.25 10.21 -14.46
N LEU A 123 12.07 11.18 -14.06
CA LEU A 123 11.80 12.59 -14.28
C LEU A 123 12.70 13.17 -15.37
N THR A 124 12.15 14.15 -16.09
CA THR A 124 12.89 14.97 -17.07
C THR A 124 13.57 16.15 -16.39
N ARG A 125 12.89 16.81 -15.44
CA ARG A 125 13.37 17.99 -14.70
C ARG A 125 13.02 17.88 -13.21
N PRO A 126 14.00 17.69 -12.31
CA PRO A 126 15.40 17.35 -12.60
C PRO A 126 15.53 16.01 -13.34
N CYS A 127 16.60 15.81 -14.12
CA CYS A 127 16.84 14.55 -14.82
C CYS A 127 17.33 13.49 -13.83
N VAL A 128 16.40 12.71 -13.29
CA VAL A 128 16.67 11.78 -12.20
C VAL A 128 15.73 10.59 -12.28
N LYS A 129 16.20 9.44 -11.79
CA LYS A 129 15.37 8.28 -11.53
C LYS A 129 15.27 8.04 -10.03
N TYR A 130 14.05 7.93 -9.56
CA TYR A 130 13.73 7.50 -8.21
C TYR A 130 13.28 6.04 -8.23
N THR A 131 13.70 5.27 -7.25
CA THR A 131 13.23 3.90 -7.03
C THR A 131 12.96 3.72 -5.56
N CYS A 132 11.72 3.38 -5.20
CA CYS A 132 11.41 3.10 -3.81
C CYS A 132 11.72 1.63 -3.50
N LYS A 133 12.64 1.38 -2.58
CA LYS A 133 12.99 0.03 -2.13
C LYS A 133 12.68 -0.08 -0.65
N ARG A 134 11.52 -0.66 -0.31
CA ARG A 134 11.10 -0.90 1.09
C ARG A 134 11.23 0.37 1.95
N GLY A 135 10.60 1.46 1.51
CA GLY A 135 10.61 2.74 2.22
C GLY A 135 11.88 3.57 2.04
N VAL A 136 12.93 3.01 1.44
CA VAL A 136 14.16 3.74 1.10
C VAL A 136 14.07 4.29 -0.31
N LEU A 137 14.10 5.62 -0.44
CA LEU A 137 14.15 6.29 -1.74
C LEU A 137 15.57 6.22 -2.31
N VAL A 138 15.80 5.34 -3.28
CA VAL A 138 17.05 5.30 -4.03
C VAL A 138 16.97 6.31 -5.16
N THR A 139 17.90 7.26 -5.17
CA THR A 139 17.99 8.33 -6.17
C THR A 139 19.16 8.06 -7.10
N GLN A 140 18.91 8.04 -8.41
CA GLN A 140 19.91 7.88 -9.46
C GLN A 140 19.92 9.15 -10.31
N THR A 141 20.95 9.96 -10.15
CA THR A 141 21.20 11.15 -10.97
C THR A 141 22.09 10.78 -12.16
N CYS A 142 22.13 11.67 -13.16
CA CYS A 142 23.14 11.57 -14.22
C CYS A 142 24.54 11.56 -13.59
N GLN A 143 25.46 10.75 -14.12
CA GLN A 143 26.83 10.69 -13.62
C GLN A 143 27.46 12.08 -13.69
N ALA A 144 27.95 12.59 -12.55
CA ALA A 144 28.72 13.83 -12.50
C ALA A 144 29.95 13.68 -13.41
N GLN A 145 30.24 14.71 -14.20
CA GLN A 145 31.45 14.80 -15.01
C GLN A 145 32.67 14.71 -14.08
N LEU A 146 33.29 13.53 -13.97
CA LEU A 146 34.46 13.28 -13.12
C LEU A 146 35.76 13.89 -13.71
N SER A 147 35.67 14.59 -14.85
CA SER A 147 36.77 15.31 -15.48
C SER A 147 36.25 16.55 -16.20
N HIS A 148 36.92 17.69 -16.01
CA HIS A 148 36.63 18.96 -16.67
C HIS A 148 36.64 18.89 -18.21
N LYS A 149 37.20 17.80 -18.79
CA LYS A 149 37.32 17.61 -20.23
C LYS A 149 36.24 16.71 -20.83
N CYS A 150 35.33 16.13 -20.05
CA CYS A 150 34.34 15.18 -20.56
C CYS A 150 32.90 15.72 -20.48
N TYR A 151 32.14 15.64 -21.56
CA TYR A 151 30.72 16.02 -21.62
C TYR A 151 29.83 14.90 -22.14
N ALA A 152 28.57 14.91 -21.71
CA ALA A 152 27.56 13.96 -22.17
C ALA A 152 27.11 14.32 -23.59
N THR A 153 26.97 13.31 -24.45
CA THR A 153 26.45 13.45 -25.82
C THR A 153 25.08 12.78 -25.97
N ASN A 154 24.33 13.18 -26.99
CA ASN A 154 22.96 12.70 -27.27
C ASN A 154 21.99 12.96 -26.10
N VAL A 155 22.12 14.12 -25.45
CA VAL A 155 21.25 14.56 -24.35
C VAL A 155 19.92 15.06 -24.92
N ASP A 156 18.83 14.37 -24.60
CA ASP A 156 17.48 14.85 -24.89
C ASP A 156 16.89 15.52 -23.64
N LYS A 157 16.94 16.85 -23.59
CA LYS A 157 16.48 17.66 -22.44
C LYS A 157 14.96 17.58 -22.19
N HIS A 158 14.19 16.99 -23.09
CA HIS A 158 12.74 16.87 -23.00
C HIS A 158 12.28 15.45 -22.67
N ALA A 159 13.13 14.45 -22.86
CA ALA A 159 12.84 13.07 -22.49
C ALA A 159 13.18 12.75 -21.02
N PRO A 160 12.48 11.81 -20.38
CA PRO A 160 12.76 11.41 -19.00
C PRO A 160 14.08 10.64 -18.87
N TYR A 161 14.57 10.49 -17.63
CA TYR A 161 15.74 9.65 -17.34
C TYR A 161 15.60 8.25 -17.96
N PRO A 162 16.66 7.65 -18.56
CA PRO A 162 18.02 8.15 -18.66
C PRO A 162 18.29 9.03 -19.89
N LYS A 163 17.30 9.26 -20.77
CA LYS A 163 17.52 9.98 -22.04
C LYS A 163 17.99 11.43 -21.84
N CYS A 164 17.49 12.10 -20.81
CA CYS A 164 17.98 13.43 -20.43
C CYS A 164 19.38 13.46 -19.80
N CYS A 165 20.02 12.31 -19.56
CA CYS A 165 21.43 12.24 -19.19
C CYS A 165 22.36 12.11 -20.39
N GLY A 166 21.84 11.75 -21.57
CA GLY A 166 22.65 11.33 -22.71
C GLY A 166 23.19 9.89 -22.56
N PHE A 167 23.56 9.28 -23.69
CA PHE A 167 24.05 7.90 -23.73
C PHE A 167 25.54 7.79 -24.09
N GLY A 168 26.16 8.90 -24.50
CA GLY A 168 27.57 8.94 -24.87
C GLY A 168 28.37 9.91 -24.02
N ARG A 169 29.68 9.74 -24.04
CA ARG A 169 30.65 10.65 -23.43
C ARG A 169 31.64 11.05 -24.49
N MET A 170 31.88 12.34 -24.62
CA MET A 170 32.97 12.87 -25.42
C MET A 170 33.94 13.54 -24.45
N CYS A 171 35.21 13.14 -24.52
CA CYS A 171 36.28 13.74 -23.75
C CYS A 171 37.23 14.45 -24.71
N GLU A 172 37.51 15.72 -24.45
CA GLU A 172 38.61 16.41 -25.10
C GLU A 172 39.92 15.77 -24.63
N ILE A 173 40.81 15.47 -25.58
CA ILE A 173 42.11 14.86 -25.35
C ILE A 173 43.09 15.98 -24.98
#